data_AF-D3HKV6-F1
#
_entry.id   AF-D3HKV6-F1
#
_cell.length_a   1.000
_cell.length_b   1.000
_cell.length_c   1.000
_cell.angle_alpha   90.00
_cell.angle_beta   90.00
_cell.angle_gamma   90.00
#
_symmetry.space_group_name_H-M   'P 1'
#
loop_
_entity.id
_entity.type
_entity.pdbx_description
1 polymer ?
#
loop_
_entity_poly.entity_id
_entity_poly.type
_entity_poly.pdbx_seq_one_letter_code
_entity_poly.pdbx_strand_id
1 'polypeptide(L)'
;MANRILQDFNTAEEVAKSFCNKLDVLQKELCSAKTKTEFDNVAKELITQGKEAHQFLSTLMPGKEQEARLALMYGSKYVGQLSKSTSGSSKKSALDKAESDALEEFLKNLNEAQKSEARSFIKSLKELEILSETLMSQEEKFKERLRQADSADVIDRVEAEILEKNNILEGSLNRLISYPQDETVAGALVNFLQVNERLLNIMQSFDIYASLEEDLSNARAELTVNNRSLRG
;
A
#
# COMPACT_ATOMS: atom_id res chain seq x y z
N MET A 1 -19.84 9.11 27.84
CA MET A 1 -19.41 8.24 26.73
C MET A 1 -18.80 9.07 25.59
N ALA A 2 -19.53 10.05 25.03
CA ALA A 2 -19.01 10.96 23.99
C ALA A 2 -17.72 11.71 24.39
N ASN A 3 -17.62 12.28 25.59
CA ASN A 3 -16.40 12.97 26.05
C ASN A 3 -15.17 12.05 26.17
N ARG A 4 -15.38 10.74 26.41
CA ARG A 4 -14.28 9.77 26.53
C ARG A 4 -13.73 9.42 25.14
N ILE A 5 -14.64 9.15 24.20
CA ILE A 5 -14.31 8.89 22.79
C ILE A 5 -13.59 10.08 22.16
N LEU A 6 -14.01 11.31 22.47
CA LEU A 6 -13.38 12.54 21.97
C LEU A 6 -11.98 12.75 22.57
N GLN A 7 -11.78 12.38 23.83
CA GLN A 7 -10.46 12.35 24.47
C GLN A 7 -9.54 11.30 23.85
N ASP A 8 -10.06 10.09 23.60
CA ASP A 8 -9.30 9.00 22.99
C ASP A 8 -8.88 9.37 21.55
N PHE A 9 -9.75 10.04 20.79
CA PHE A 9 -9.45 10.55 19.44
C PHE A 9 -8.38 11.64 19.45
N ASN A 10 -8.50 12.65 20.33
CA ASN A 10 -7.51 13.72 20.43
C ASN A 10 -6.13 13.18 20.84
N THR A 11 -6.12 12.21 21.77
CA THR A 11 -4.88 11.55 22.19
C THR A 11 -4.27 10.75 21.04
N ALA A 12 -5.11 10.07 20.25
CA ALA A 12 -4.64 9.32 19.10
C ALA A 12 -4.05 10.22 18.01
N GLU A 13 -4.69 11.37 17.76
CA GLU A 13 -4.25 12.36 16.79
C GLU A 13 -2.91 13.00 17.20
N GLU A 14 -2.72 13.32 18.48
CA GLU A 14 -1.44 13.85 18.99
C GLU A 14 -0.30 12.85 18.83
N VAL A 15 -0.55 11.57 19.15
CA VAL A 15 0.46 10.53 18.98
C VAL A 15 0.78 10.29 17.49
N ALA A 16 -0.22 10.29 16.61
CA ALA A 16 -0.01 10.21 15.16
C ALA A 16 0.82 11.40 14.63
N LYS A 17 0.51 12.64 15.05
CA LYS A 17 1.33 13.83 14.72
C LYS A 17 2.76 13.69 15.22
N SER A 18 2.97 13.09 16.39
CA SER A 18 4.31 12.85 16.92
C SER A 18 5.13 11.89 16.04
N PHE A 19 4.51 10.86 15.47
CA PHE A 19 5.16 9.96 14.52
C PHE A 19 5.50 10.67 13.21
N CYS A 20 4.57 11.44 12.64
CA CYS A 20 4.83 12.21 11.43
C CYS A 20 6.00 13.19 11.62
N ASN A 21 6.03 13.93 12.74
CA ASN A 21 7.10 14.86 13.04
C ASN A 21 8.47 14.16 13.17
N LYS A 22 8.52 12.99 13.81
CA LYS A 22 9.76 12.20 13.92
C LYS A 22 10.22 11.66 12.57
N LEU A 23 9.30 11.18 11.73
CA LEU A 23 9.62 10.73 10.37
C LEU A 23 10.19 11.88 9.53
N ASP A 24 9.62 13.08 9.64
CA ASP A 24 10.09 14.28 8.95
C ASP A 24 11.52 14.67 9.34
N VAL A 25 11.88 14.50 10.63
CA VAL A 25 13.24 14.74 11.14
C VAL A 25 14.19 13.67 10.64
N LEU A 26 13.83 12.38 10.79
CA LEU A 26 14.66 11.27 10.36
C LEU A 26 14.90 11.26 8.85
N GLN A 27 13.91 11.66 8.04
CA GLN A 27 14.07 11.81 6.60
C GLN A 27 15.09 12.90 6.25
N LYS A 28 15.04 14.06 6.93
CA LYS A 28 16.03 15.14 6.76
C LYS A 28 17.42 14.70 7.18
N GLU A 29 17.54 13.93 8.25
CA GLU A 29 18.81 13.37 8.73
C GLU A 29 19.38 12.32 7.77
N LEU A 30 18.53 11.45 7.21
CA LEU A 30 18.92 10.45 6.22
C LEU A 30 19.47 11.13 4.95
N CYS A 31 18.80 12.18 4.48
CA CYS A 31 19.26 12.98 3.34
C CYS A 31 20.53 13.80 3.63
N SER A 32 20.83 14.06 4.90
CA SER A 32 21.98 14.86 5.33
C SER A 32 23.17 14.01 5.81
N ALA A 33 23.00 12.69 5.91
CA ALA A 33 24.03 11.76 6.35
C ALA A 33 25.24 11.78 5.40
N LYS A 34 26.43 12.00 5.95
CA LYS A 34 27.68 12.13 5.17
C LYS A 34 28.53 10.88 5.22
N THR A 35 28.24 10.00 6.18
CA THR A 35 28.95 8.75 6.38
C THR A 35 27.99 7.57 6.40
N LYS A 36 28.52 6.40 6.02
CA LYS A 36 27.76 5.15 6.06
C LYS A 36 27.21 4.85 7.46
N THR A 37 27.97 5.15 8.50
CA THR A 37 27.56 4.91 9.90
C THR A 37 26.42 5.83 10.34
N GLU A 38 26.41 7.09 9.92
CA GLU A 38 25.28 8.00 10.15
C GLU A 38 24.04 7.52 9.43
N PHE A 39 24.18 7.11 8.16
CA PHE A 39 23.08 6.55 7.38
C PHE A 39 22.49 5.29 8.03
N ASP A 40 23.34 4.34 8.42
CA ASP A 40 22.93 3.08 9.06
C ASP A 40 22.22 3.32 10.41
N ASN A 41 22.60 4.37 11.15
CA ASN A 41 21.96 4.73 12.41
C ASN A 41 20.58 5.36 12.19
N VAL A 42 20.45 6.30 11.25
CA VAL A 42 19.16 6.91 10.92
C VAL A 42 18.19 5.87 10.34
N ALA A 43 18.69 4.93 9.53
CA ALA A 43 17.89 3.80 9.02
C ALA A 43 17.35 2.90 10.15
N LYS A 44 18.16 2.63 11.19
CA LYS A 44 17.71 1.86 12.37
C LYS A 44 16.64 2.62 13.17
N GLU A 45 16.76 3.93 13.29
CA GLU A 45 15.77 4.76 13.96
C GLU A 45 14.46 4.84 13.17
N LEU A 46 14.52 4.92 11.83
CA LEU A 46 13.34 4.79 10.96
C LEU A 46 12.62 3.45 11.14
N ILE A 47 13.37 2.34 11.16
CA ILE A 47 12.81 1.00 11.40
C ILE A 47 12.16 0.94 12.79
N THR A 48 12.77 1.55 13.79
CA THR A 48 12.23 1.58 15.16
C THR A 48 10.95 2.40 15.22
N GLN A 49 10.92 3.59 14.61
CA GLN A 49 9.72 4.41 14.53
C GLN A 49 8.59 3.73 13.75
N GLY A 50 8.91 3.00 12.67
CA GLY A 50 7.93 2.19 11.95
C GLY A 50 7.30 1.11 12.83
N LYS A 51 8.08 0.44 13.69
CA LYS A 51 7.57 -0.55 14.64
C LYS A 51 6.69 0.07 15.72
N GLU A 52 7.09 1.20 16.28
CA GLU A 52 6.32 1.92 17.30
C GLU A 52 4.99 2.43 16.74
N ALA A 53 5.00 2.99 15.53
CA ALA A 53 3.79 3.45 14.84
C ALA A 53 2.85 2.27 14.54
N HIS A 54 3.39 1.14 14.07
CA HIS A 54 2.62 -0.07 13.84
C HIS A 54 1.97 -0.59 15.13
N GLN A 55 2.75 -0.70 16.21
CA GLN A 55 2.25 -1.18 17.50
C GLN A 55 1.16 -0.24 18.07
N PHE A 56 1.32 1.06 17.89
CA PHE A 56 0.30 2.04 18.26
C PHE A 56 -0.97 1.90 17.43
N LEU A 57 -0.87 1.75 16.10
CA LEU A 57 -2.02 1.51 15.23
C LEU A 57 -2.76 0.22 15.59
N SER A 58 -2.03 -0.84 15.96
CA SER A 58 -2.62 -2.09 16.47
C SER A 58 -3.38 -1.90 17.79
N THR A 59 -3.01 -0.94 18.64
CA THR A 59 -3.76 -0.62 19.88
C THR A 59 -5.03 0.20 19.63
N LEU A 60 -5.08 0.96 18.53
CA LEU A 60 -6.23 1.80 18.17
C LEU A 60 -7.29 1.07 17.35
N MET A 61 -6.92 -0.03 16.70
CA MET A 61 -7.79 -0.75 15.77
C MET A 61 -7.97 -2.21 16.24
N PRO A 62 -9.02 -2.51 17.02
CA PRO A 62 -9.29 -3.89 17.42
C PRO A 62 -9.78 -4.69 16.21
N GLY A 63 -8.90 -5.50 15.62
CA GLY A 63 -9.28 -6.45 14.56
C GLY A 63 -8.07 -7.03 13.81
N LYS A 64 -7.84 -8.34 13.96
CA LYS A 64 -6.78 -9.09 13.24
C LYS A 64 -6.89 -8.97 11.71
N GLU A 65 -8.10 -8.73 11.22
CA GLU A 65 -8.42 -8.44 9.82
C GLU A 65 -7.60 -7.28 9.22
N GLN A 66 -7.35 -6.23 10.02
CA GLN A 66 -6.67 -5.03 9.55
C GLN A 66 -5.16 -5.21 9.44
N GLU A 67 -4.55 -6.00 10.35
CA GLU A 67 -3.13 -6.35 10.29
C GLU A 67 -2.83 -7.26 9.10
N ALA A 68 -3.69 -8.25 8.85
CA ALA A 68 -3.62 -9.07 7.66
C ALA A 68 -3.78 -8.22 6.39
N ARG A 69 -4.71 -7.27 6.38
CA ARG A 69 -4.91 -6.32 5.28
C ARG A 69 -3.67 -5.46 5.04
N LEU A 70 -3.07 -4.87 6.08
CA LEU A 70 -1.85 -4.06 5.95
C LEU A 70 -0.66 -4.90 5.46
N ALA A 71 -0.49 -6.12 5.98
CA ALA A 71 0.56 -7.03 5.54
C ALA A 71 0.39 -7.44 4.07
N LEU A 72 -0.85 -7.70 3.62
CA LEU A 72 -1.16 -8.02 2.24
C LEU A 72 -0.95 -6.81 1.32
N MET A 73 -1.46 -5.64 1.70
CA MET A 73 -1.43 -4.44 0.85
C MET A 73 -0.03 -3.80 0.75
N TYR A 74 0.69 -3.70 1.87
CA TYR A 74 1.97 -3.01 1.94
C TYR A 74 3.19 -3.95 2.00
N GLY A 75 3.08 -5.11 2.64
CA GLY A 75 4.16 -6.11 2.68
C GLY A 75 4.51 -6.68 1.31
N SER A 76 3.56 -6.65 0.37
CA SER A 76 3.75 -7.04 -1.02
C SER A 76 4.30 -5.91 -1.90
N LYS A 77 3.96 -4.63 -1.62
CA LYS A 77 4.43 -3.44 -2.34
C LYS A 77 5.95 -3.25 -2.23
N TYR A 78 6.50 -3.34 -1.03
CA TYR A 78 7.94 -3.09 -0.80
C TYR A 78 8.86 -4.27 -1.16
N VAL A 79 8.33 -5.50 -1.22
CA VAL A 79 9.09 -6.67 -1.71
C VAL A 79 9.00 -6.78 -3.24
N GLY A 80 7.85 -6.47 -3.84
CA GLY A 80 7.65 -6.50 -5.29
C GLY A 80 8.39 -5.37 -6.05
N GLN A 81 8.74 -4.27 -5.38
CA GLN A 81 9.61 -3.24 -5.97
C GLN A 81 11.05 -3.74 -6.22
N LEU A 82 11.49 -4.84 -5.60
CA LEU A 82 12.79 -5.46 -5.87
C LEU A 82 12.78 -6.41 -7.08
N SER A 83 11.62 -6.78 -7.62
CA SER A 83 11.49 -7.78 -8.69
C SER A 83 11.06 -7.25 -10.06
N LYS A 84 10.83 -5.93 -10.22
CA LYS A 84 10.38 -5.37 -11.49
C LYS A 84 11.48 -5.34 -12.56
N SER A 85 11.57 -6.43 -13.32
CA SER A 85 12.10 -6.49 -14.68
C SER A 85 11.63 -7.75 -15.39
N THR A 86 10.36 -7.81 -15.82
CA THR A 86 9.93 -8.40 -17.11
C THR A 86 8.41 -8.38 -17.25
N SER A 87 7.95 -7.74 -18.32
CA SER A 87 6.57 -7.61 -18.78
C SER A 87 6.02 -8.89 -19.44
N GLY A 88 4.69 -9.04 -19.50
CA GLY A 88 4.08 -9.94 -20.49
C GLY A 88 2.64 -10.37 -20.20
N SER A 89 1.70 -9.75 -20.92
CA SER A 89 0.28 -10.06 -20.99
C SER A 89 -0.08 -11.53 -21.36
N SER A 90 -1.20 -11.98 -20.78
CA SER A 90 -2.23 -12.89 -21.34
C SER A 90 -1.90 -14.37 -21.62
N LYS A 91 -2.52 -15.27 -20.84
CA LYS A 91 -3.09 -16.58 -21.26
C LYS A 91 -3.96 -17.15 -20.12
N LYS A 92 -5.29 -17.13 -20.27
CA LYS A 92 -6.24 -17.25 -19.13
C LYS A 92 -6.57 -18.67 -18.64
N SER A 93 -6.31 -19.75 -19.40
CA SER A 93 -6.80 -21.10 -19.01
C SER A 93 -5.74 -22.10 -18.53
N ALA A 94 -4.50 -22.05 -19.04
CA ALA A 94 -3.38 -22.85 -18.53
C ALA A 94 -2.81 -22.25 -17.23
N LEU A 95 -3.01 -20.94 -17.04
CA LEU A 95 -2.46 -20.16 -15.94
C LEU A 95 -3.28 -20.37 -14.66
N ASP A 96 -4.61 -20.51 -14.75
CA ASP A 96 -5.44 -20.76 -13.56
C ASP A 96 -5.14 -22.11 -12.89
N LYS A 97 -4.81 -23.14 -13.68
CA LYS A 97 -4.44 -24.46 -13.12
C LYS A 97 -3.04 -24.42 -12.49
N ALA A 98 -2.05 -23.85 -13.19
CA ALA A 98 -0.70 -23.68 -12.65
C ALA A 98 -0.69 -22.78 -11.40
N GLU A 99 -1.54 -21.75 -11.38
CA GLU A 99 -1.74 -20.86 -10.25
C GLU A 99 -2.42 -21.57 -9.08
N SER A 100 -3.42 -22.41 -9.34
CA SER A 100 -4.06 -23.24 -8.32
C SER A 100 -3.06 -24.25 -7.73
N ASP A 101 -2.27 -24.91 -8.56
CA ASP A 101 -1.25 -25.87 -8.12
C ASP A 101 -0.15 -25.17 -7.30
N ALA A 102 0.28 -23.97 -7.72
CA ALA A 102 1.21 -23.14 -6.97
C ALA A 102 0.61 -22.69 -5.63
N LEU A 103 -0.65 -22.23 -5.60
CA LEU A 103 -1.33 -21.87 -4.36
C LEU A 103 -1.31 -23.03 -3.36
N GLU A 104 -1.65 -24.25 -3.80
CA GLU A 104 -1.63 -25.43 -2.93
C GLU A 104 -0.25 -25.72 -2.34
N GLU A 105 0.84 -25.39 -3.04
CA GLU A 105 2.20 -25.51 -2.50
C GLU A 105 2.44 -24.55 -1.32
N PHE A 106 1.97 -23.31 -1.41
CA PHE A 106 2.07 -22.33 -0.33
C PHE A 106 1.15 -22.67 0.86
N LEU A 107 0.06 -23.38 0.60
CA LEU A 107 -0.92 -23.78 1.63
C LEU A 107 -0.66 -25.18 2.22
N LYS A 108 0.37 -25.91 1.77
CA LYS A 108 0.59 -27.33 2.11
C LYS A 108 0.68 -27.65 3.61
N ASN A 109 1.16 -26.70 4.40
CA ASN A 109 1.36 -26.86 5.85
C ASN A 109 0.17 -26.36 6.68
N LEU A 110 -0.87 -25.85 6.04
CA LEU A 110 -2.07 -25.33 6.71
C LEU A 110 -3.11 -26.44 6.91
N ASN A 111 -3.99 -26.25 7.89
CA ASN A 111 -5.15 -27.13 8.06
C ASN A 111 -6.27 -26.82 7.04
N GLU A 112 -7.25 -27.70 6.90
CA GLU A 112 -8.29 -27.53 5.88
C GLU A 112 -9.16 -26.28 6.04
N ALA A 113 -9.39 -25.81 7.27
CA ALA A 113 -10.11 -24.56 7.52
C ALA A 113 -9.31 -23.35 7.01
N GLN A 114 -8.02 -23.31 7.34
CA GLN A 114 -7.07 -22.29 6.87
C GLN A 114 -6.90 -22.31 5.34
N LYS A 115 -6.85 -23.50 4.72
CA LYS A 115 -6.83 -23.62 3.26
C LYS A 115 -8.11 -23.09 2.62
N SER A 116 -9.26 -23.40 3.21
CA SER A 116 -10.56 -22.92 2.73
C SER A 116 -10.66 -21.38 2.78
N GLU A 117 -10.17 -20.77 3.86
CA GLU A 117 -10.07 -19.32 4.01
C GLU A 117 -9.18 -18.70 2.93
N ALA A 118 -7.97 -19.25 2.73
CA ALA A 118 -7.06 -18.80 1.68
C ALA A 118 -7.65 -18.90 0.26
N ARG A 119 -8.28 -20.03 -0.06
CA ARG A 119 -8.94 -20.24 -1.36
C ARG A 119 -10.08 -19.25 -1.57
N SER A 120 -10.85 -18.97 -0.53
CA SER A 120 -11.95 -17.99 -0.58
C SER A 120 -11.42 -16.58 -0.86
N PHE A 121 -10.35 -16.17 -0.17
CA PHE A 121 -9.68 -14.90 -0.42
C PHE A 121 -9.20 -14.77 -1.89
N ILE A 122 -8.48 -15.78 -2.40
CA ILE A 122 -7.98 -15.77 -3.78
C ILE A 122 -9.12 -15.75 -4.80
N LYS A 123 -10.20 -16.48 -4.54
CA LYS A 123 -11.39 -16.46 -5.40
C LYS A 123 -12.02 -15.06 -5.44
N SER A 124 -12.24 -14.43 -4.29
CA SER A 124 -12.75 -13.06 -4.22
C SER A 124 -11.83 -12.09 -4.95
N LEU A 125 -10.52 -12.24 -4.81
CA LEU A 125 -9.55 -11.41 -5.52
C LEU A 125 -9.65 -11.56 -7.04
N LYS A 126 -9.79 -12.79 -7.55
CA LYS A 126 -10.01 -13.04 -9.00
C LYS A 126 -11.28 -12.40 -9.53
N GLU A 127 -12.36 -12.41 -8.75
CA GLU A 127 -13.63 -11.79 -9.12
C GLU A 127 -13.52 -10.26 -9.29
N LEU A 128 -12.52 -9.65 -8.65
CA LEU A 128 -12.22 -8.22 -8.76
C LEU A 128 -11.35 -7.84 -9.97
N GLU A 129 -10.91 -8.80 -10.79
CA GLU A 129 -10.03 -8.53 -11.94
C GLU A 129 -10.61 -7.45 -12.88
N ILE A 130 -11.89 -7.54 -13.22
CA ILE A 130 -12.56 -6.57 -14.11
C ILE A 130 -12.57 -5.16 -13.50
N LEU A 131 -12.78 -5.06 -12.19
CA LEU A 131 -12.75 -3.79 -11.48
C LEU A 131 -11.32 -3.24 -11.44
N SER A 132 -10.32 -4.09 -11.20
CA SER A 132 -8.92 -3.68 -11.19
C SER A 132 -8.45 -3.09 -12.51
N GLU A 133 -8.85 -3.67 -13.65
CA GLU A 133 -8.53 -3.11 -14.98
C GLU A 133 -9.09 -1.69 -15.15
N THR A 134 -10.29 -1.44 -14.62
CA THR A 134 -10.91 -0.12 -14.63
C THR A 134 -10.15 0.86 -13.75
N LEU A 135 -9.72 0.43 -12.55
CA LEU A 135 -8.97 1.26 -11.60
C LEU A 135 -7.58 1.61 -12.14
N MET A 136 -6.87 0.64 -12.72
CA MET A 136 -5.58 0.86 -13.38
C MET A 136 -5.71 1.88 -14.54
N SER A 137 -6.79 1.84 -15.31
CA SER A 137 -7.04 2.85 -16.35
C SER A 137 -7.27 4.26 -15.77
N GLN A 138 -7.90 4.37 -14.61
CA GLN A 138 -8.07 5.65 -13.91
C GLN A 138 -6.75 6.16 -13.32
N GLU A 139 -5.93 5.26 -12.77
CA GLU A 139 -4.59 5.57 -12.29
C GLU A 139 -3.74 6.19 -13.41
N GLU A 140 -3.71 5.60 -14.60
CA GLU A 140 -2.95 6.15 -15.74
C GLU A 140 -3.45 7.55 -16.17
N LYS A 141 -4.75 7.83 -16.04
CA LYS A 141 -5.27 9.19 -16.28
C LYS A 141 -4.79 10.19 -15.23
N PHE A 142 -4.66 9.78 -13.98
CA PHE A 142 -4.09 10.63 -12.94
C PHE A 142 -2.61 10.88 -13.16
N LYS A 143 -1.83 9.86 -13.53
CA LYS A 143 -0.42 10.04 -13.91
C LYS A 143 -0.25 11.06 -15.02
N GLU A 144 -1.05 10.96 -16.08
CA GLU A 144 -0.99 11.92 -17.18
C GLU A 144 -1.34 13.34 -16.73
N ARG A 145 -2.40 13.49 -15.91
CA ARG A 145 -2.77 14.80 -15.35
C ARG A 145 -1.69 15.39 -14.44
N LEU A 146 -1.00 14.56 -13.66
CA LEU A 146 0.11 14.99 -12.81
C LEU A 146 1.32 15.42 -13.63
N ARG A 147 1.65 14.70 -14.70
CA ARG A 147 2.72 15.07 -15.65
C ARG A 147 2.43 16.37 -16.40
N GLN A 148 1.15 16.65 -16.67
CA GLN A 148 0.71 17.86 -17.35
C GLN A 148 0.42 19.03 -16.39
N ALA A 149 0.55 18.84 -15.07
CA ALA A 149 0.23 19.87 -14.10
C ALA A 149 1.24 21.02 -14.18
N ASP A 150 0.73 22.24 -14.38
CA ASP A 150 1.52 23.46 -14.54
C ASP A 150 1.58 24.33 -13.28
N SER A 151 0.86 23.93 -12.23
CA SER A 151 0.69 24.70 -11.00
C SER A 151 0.41 23.81 -9.80
N ALA A 152 0.77 24.31 -8.62
CA ALA A 152 0.53 23.61 -7.35
C ALA A 152 -0.97 23.39 -7.12
N ASP A 153 -1.81 24.37 -7.45
CA ASP A 153 -3.26 24.27 -7.34
C ASP A 153 -3.85 23.12 -8.18
N VAL A 154 -3.26 22.81 -9.35
CA VAL A 154 -3.70 21.68 -10.19
C VAL A 154 -3.29 20.36 -9.53
N ILE A 155 -2.07 20.26 -9.00
CA ILE A 155 -1.61 19.07 -8.27
C ILE A 155 -2.49 18.81 -7.06
N ASP A 156 -2.78 19.84 -6.25
CA ASP A 156 -3.56 19.69 -5.03
C ASP A 156 -5.01 19.27 -5.31
N ARG A 157 -5.61 19.74 -6.43
CA ARG A 157 -6.92 19.26 -6.89
C ARG A 157 -6.88 17.80 -7.32
N VAL A 158 -5.83 17.41 -8.07
CA VAL A 158 -5.66 16.01 -8.48
C VAL A 158 -5.47 15.11 -7.25
N GLU A 159 -4.66 15.53 -6.27
CA GLU A 159 -4.48 14.79 -5.02
C GLU A 159 -5.80 14.65 -4.25
N ALA A 160 -6.59 15.72 -4.14
CA ALA A 160 -7.90 15.67 -3.48
C ALA A 160 -8.86 14.67 -4.18
N GLU A 161 -8.88 14.64 -5.52
CA GLU A 161 -9.67 13.66 -6.28
C GLU A 161 -9.17 12.22 -6.08
N ILE A 162 -7.85 12.01 -6.00
CA ILE A 162 -7.26 10.70 -5.72
C ILE A 162 -7.67 10.25 -4.32
N LEU A 163 -7.56 11.12 -3.31
CA LEU A 163 -7.94 10.82 -1.91
C LEU A 163 -9.43 10.49 -1.79
N GLU A 164 -10.31 11.26 -2.43
CA GLU A 164 -11.75 10.98 -2.44
C GLU A 164 -12.05 9.59 -3.01
N LYS A 165 -11.43 9.26 -4.15
CA LYS A 165 -11.57 7.93 -4.76
C LYS A 165 -11.00 6.82 -3.89
N ASN A 166 -9.83 7.04 -3.28
CA ASN A 166 -9.20 6.03 -2.42
C ASN A 166 -10.10 5.70 -1.21
N ASN A 167 -10.72 6.72 -0.60
CA ASN A 167 -11.64 6.53 0.51
C ASN A 167 -12.89 5.71 0.12
N ILE A 168 -13.43 5.94 -1.08
CA ILE A 168 -14.56 5.14 -1.61
C ILE A 168 -14.14 3.68 -1.85
N LEU A 169 -12.94 3.46 -2.38
CA LEU A 169 -12.42 2.13 -2.68
C LEU A 169 -12.08 1.35 -1.42
N GLU A 170 -11.45 1.97 -0.43
CA GLU A 170 -11.14 1.35 0.86
C GLU A 170 -12.42 0.85 1.56
N GLY A 171 -13.47 1.67 1.59
CA GLY A 171 -14.76 1.26 2.15
C GLY A 171 -15.46 0.14 1.36
N SER A 172 -15.19 0.05 0.05
CA SER A 172 -15.80 -0.95 -0.84
C SER A 172 -15.04 -2.28 -0.82
N LEU A 173 -13.71 -2.25 -0.80
CA LEU A 173 -12.85 -3.42 -0.79
C LEU A 173 -13.07 -4.28 0.45
N ASN A 174 -13.18 -3.65 1.62
CA ASN A 174 -13.47 -4.33 2.89
C ASN A 174 -14.84 -5.03 2.91
N ARG A 175 -15.74 -4.69 1.97
CA ARG A 175 -17.04 -5.37 1.83
C ARG A 175 -17.02 -6.49 0.79
N LEU A 176 -16.05 -6.46 -0.13
CA LEU A 176 -15.95 -7.37 -1.26
C LEU A 176 -14.95 -8.51 -1.01
N ILE A 177 -13.96 -8.28 -0.15
CA ILE A 177 -12.98 -9.28 0.27
C ILE A 177 -13.07 -9.45 1.78
N SER A 178 -13.22 -10.69 2.21
CA SER A 178 -12.97 -11.07 3.60
C SER A 178 -11.49 -11.38 3.76
N TYR A 179 -10.79 -10.57 4.56
CA TYR A 179 -9.37 -10.80 4.81
C TYR A 179 -9.18 -11.96 5.79
N PRO A 180 -8.10 -12.75 5.63
CA PRO A 180 -7.79 -13.83 6.53
C PRO A 180 -7.52 -13.30 7.95
N GLN A 181 -8.11 -13.93 8.97
CA GLN A 181 -7.94 -13.54 10.37
C GLN A 181 -6.74 -14.24 11.03
N ASP A 182 -6.30 -15.34 10.44
CA ASP A 182 -5.16 -16.13 10.90
C ASP A 182 -3.86 -15.61 10.26
N GLU A 183 -2.91 -15.19 11.09
CA GLU A 183 -1.60 -14.67 10.67
C GLU A 183 -0.80 -15.65 9.81
N THR A 184 -0.96 -16.95 10.05
CA THR A 184 -0.31 -18.02 9.25
C THR A 184 -0.89 -18.07 7.84
N VAL A 185 -2.22 -17.90 7.74
CA VAL A 185 -2.93 -17.83 6.45
C VAL A 185 -2.54 -16.56 5.71
N ALA A 186 -2.55 -15.42 6.41
CA ALA A 186 -2.11 -14.15 5.85
C ALA A 186 -0.65 -14.23 5.34
N GLY A 187 0.26 -14.80 6.12
CA GLY A 187 1.66 -14.99 5.72
C GLY A 187 1.82 -15.89 4.49
N ALA A 188 1.08 -17.00 4.41
CA ALA A 188 1.09 -17.87 3.23
C ALA A 188 0.57 -17.14 1.98
N LEU A 189 -0.50 -16.35 2.11
CA LEU A 189 -1.05 -15.54 1.03
C LEU A 189 -0.12 -14.41 0.60
N VAL A 190 0.57 -13.73 1.52
CA VAL A 190 1.60 -12.73 1.19
C VAL A 190 2.69 -13.34 0.32
N ASN A 191 3.24 -14.49 0.73
CA ASN A 191 4.28 -15.18 -0.03
C ASN A 191 3.80 -15.60 -1.41
N PHE A 192 2.57 -16.11 -1.51
CA PHE A 192 1.97 -16.48 -2.80
C PHE A 192 1.75 -15.26 -3.70
N LEU A 193 1.24 -14.15 -3.17
CA LEU A 193 1.01 -12.93 -3.95
C LEU A 193 2.30 -12.29 -4.42
N GLN A 194 3.39 -12.38 -3.65
CA GLN A 194 4.71 -11.88 -4.08
C GLN A 194 5.23 -12.59 -5.33
N VAL A 195 4.91 -13.87 -5.52
CA VAL A 195 5.28 -14.63 -6.74
C VAL A 195 4.19 -14.62 -7.82
N ASN A 196 2.98 -14.13 -7.48
CA ASN A 196 1.87 -13.99 -8.41
C ASN A 196 1.57 -12.52 -8.69
N GLU A 197 2.33 -11.95 -9.61
CA GLU A 197 2.21 -10.54 -9.99
C GLU A 197 0.82 -10.14 -10.46
N ARG A 198 0.09 -11.04 -11.14
CA ARG A 198 -1.27 -10.75 -11.62
C ARG A 198 -2.21 -10.48 -10.44
N LEU A 199 -2.29 -11.39 -9.49
CA LEU A 199 -3.17 -11.24 -8.32
C LEU A 199 -2.70 -10.09 -7.43
N LEU A 200 -1.38 -9.90 -7.32
CA LEU A 200 -0.80 -8.76 -6.63
C LEU A 200 -1.24 -7.43 -7.25
N ASN A 201 -1.17 -7.29 -8.57
CA ASN A 201 -1.60 -6.08 -9.29
C ASN A 201 -3.09 -5.83 -9.10
N ILE A 202 -3.92 -6.87 -9.10
CA ILE A 202 -5.36 -6.75 -8.80
C ILE A 202 -5.53 -6.14 -7.40
N MET A 203 -4.84 -6.69 -6.39
CA MET A 203 -4.95 -6.19 -5.02
C MET A 203 -4.45 -4.74 -4.87
N GLN A 204 -3.33 -4.40 -5.51
CA GLN A 204 -2.72 -3.07 -5.43
C GLN A 204 -3.54 -2.00 -6.16
N SER A 205 -4.31 -2.37 -7.19
CA SER A 205 -5.15 -1.41 -7.93
C SER A 205 -6.22 -0.71 -7.07
N PHE A 206 -6.53 -1.26 -5.89
CA PHE A 206 -7.48 -0.68 -4.95
C PHE A 206 -6.85 0.30 -3.95
N ASP A 207 -5.54 0.53 -4.01
CA ASP A 207 -4.82 1.56 -3.25
C ASP A 207 -4.17 2.57 -4.20
N ILE A 208 -5.02 3.37 -4.83
CA ILE A 208 -4.64 4.33 -5.88
C ILE A 208 -3.74 5.42 -5.30
N TYR A 209 -3.96 5.84 -4.05
CA TYR A 209 -3.11 6.85 -3.44
C TYR A 209 -1.69 6.34 -3.27
N ALA A 210 -1.53 5.12 -2.73
CA ALA A 210 -0.21 4.54 -2.56
C ALA A 210 0.48 4.25 -3.91
N SER A 211 -0.26 3.94 -4.99
CA SER A 211 0.36 3.75 -6.31
C SER A 211 0.84 5.05 -6.95
N LEU A 212 0.20 6.19 -6.65
CA LEU A 212 0.52 7.51 -7.22
C LEU A 212 1.39 8.42 -6.33
N GLU A 213 1.79 7.95 -5.15
CA GLU A 213 2.60 8.73 -4.19
C GLU A 213 3.90 9.27 -4.82
N GLU A 214 4.59 8.45 -5.60
CA GLU A 214 5.82 8.85 -6.30
C GLU A 214 5.51 9.85 -7.42
N ASP A 215 4.45 9.65 -8.19
CA ASP A 215 4.02 10.57 -9.25
C ASP A 215 3.62 11.95 -8.68
N LEU A 216 2.93 11.99 -7.54
CA LEU A 216 2.58 13.22 -6.81
C LEU A 216 3.84 13.96 -6.34
N SER A 217 4.80 13.24 -5.77
CA SER A 217 6.08 13.79 -5.32
C SER A 217 6.88 14.35 -6.50
N ASN A 218 6.96 13.61 -7.60
CA ASN A 218 7.67 14.02 -8.82
C ASN A 218 7.05 15.27 -9.45
N ALA A 219 5.72 15.33 -9.57
CA ALA A 219 5.03 16.51 -10.10
C ALA A 219 5.32 17.78 -9.27
N ARG A 220 5.34 17.66 -7.93
CA ARG A 220 5.71 18.76 -7.03
C ARG A 220 7.17 19.20 -7.19
N ALA A 221 8.07 18.24 -7.36
CA ALA A 221 9.49 18.51 -7.58
C ALA A 221 9.74 19.25 -8.91
N GLU A 222 9.10 18.82 -10.00
CA GLU A 222 9.24 19.42 -11.33
C GLU A 222 8.77 20.88 -11.36
N LEU A 223 7.66 21.22 -10.69
CA LEU A 223 7.22 22.61 -10.54
C LEU A 223 8.24 23.48 -9.81
N THR A 224 8.94 22.92 -8.83
CA THR A 224 9.97 23.65 -8.06
C THR A 224 11.20 23.94 -8.92
N VAL A 225 11.57 23.03 -9.81
CA VAL A 225 12.69 23.19 -10.76
C VAL A 225 12.33 24.21 -11.86
N ASN A 226 11.14 24.11 -12.44
CA ASN A 226 10.68 25.05 -13.47
C ASN A 226 10.54 26.49 -12.95
N ASN A 227 10.07 26.68 -11.72
CA ASN A 227 9.99 27.99 -11.09
C ASN A 227 11.37 28.60 -10.74
N ARG A 228 12.41 27.78 -10.53
CA ARG A 228 13.79 28.26 -10.36
C ARG A 228 14.45 28.64 -11.69
N SER A 229 14.15 27.92 -12.76
CA SER A 229 14.65 28.19 -14.12
C SER A 229 14.16 29.54 -14.68
N LEU A 230 12.91 29.91 -14.40
CA LEU A 230 12.30 31.17 -14.86
C LEU A 230 12.74 32.42 -14.05
N ARG A 231 13.49 32.24 -12.95
CA ARG A 231 14.03 33.33 -12.12
C ARG A 231 15.54 33.53 -12.28
N GLY A 232 16.18 32.80 -13.20
CA GLY A 232 17.61 32.91 -13.52
C GLY A 232 17.91 33.90 -14.63
#